data_AF-A0A7S7S6E9-F1
#
_entry.id   AF-A0A7S7S6E9-F1
#
_cell.length_a   1.000
_cell.length_b   1.000
_cell.length_c   1.000
_cell.angle_alpha   90.00
_cell.angle_beta   90.00
_cell.angle_gamma   90.00
#
_symmetry.space_group_name_H-M   'P 1'
#
loop_
_entity.id
_entity.type
_entity.pdbx_description
1 polymer ?
#
loop_
_entity_poly.entity_id
_entity_poly.type
_entity_poly.pdbx_seq_one_letter_code
_entity_poly.pdbx_strand_id
1 'polypeptide(L)'
;MTIRNALLTSGTSNLVNSGFTVGQHFVSKGLEERVAAQAKMPGAEVKKPDGTTGTVDPAATEEQKMQARLTGAEINTESLTNSIIFINEGPDAKAVVASPDAPTDTQGRLTNLEKRMDAIESQMPDIAKRYGLIYTPYEASESSEAPTDKARMENVEKRYAFMNKMVKTLVTLKQNEADAD
;
A
#
# COMPACT_ATOMS: atom_id res chain seq x y z
N MET A 1 -3.42 -14.29 18.09
CA MET A 1 -3.97 -13.86 16.79
C MET A 1 -2.79 -13.48 15.91
N THR A 2 -2.65 -14.01 14.70
CA THR A 2 -1.54 -13.66 13.80
C THR A 2 -1.76 -12.28 13.19
N ILE A 3 -0.71 -11.58 12.78
CA ILE A 3 -0.82 -10.27 12.11
C ILE A 3 -1.60 -10.37 10.80
N ARG A 4 -1.45 -11.49 10.10
CA ARG A 4 -2.35 -11.83 8.98
C ARG A 4 -3.81 -11.84 9.41
N ASN A 5 -4.17 -12.50 10.51
CA ASN A 5 -5.56 -12.50 10.99
C ASN A 5 -6.01 -11.10 11.41
N ALA A 6 -5.15 -10.31 12.04
CA ALA A 6 -5.46 -8.92 12.39
C ALA A 6 -5.77 -8.10 11.14
N LEU A 7 -4.98 -8.23 10.07
CA LEU A 7 -5.20 -7.52 8.82
C LEU A 7 -6.44 -8.01 8.04
N LEU A 8 -6.68 -9.31 8.00
CA LEU A 8 -7.88 -9.88 7.38
C LEU A 8 -9.16 -9.46 8.11
N THR A 9 -9.11 -9.41 9.45
CA THR A 9 -10.27 -9.09 10.29
C THR A 9 -10.56 -7.60 10.33
N SER A 10 -9.53 -6.74 10.36
CA SER A 10 -9.68 -5.28 10.40
C SER A 10 -10.16 -4.66 9.08
N GLY A 11 -10.15 -5.42 7.98
CA GLY A 11 -10.58 -4.97 6.65
C GLY A 11 -11.89 -5.58 6.11
N THR A 12 -12.67 -6.32 6.91
CA THR A 12 -13.90 -7.02 6.47
C THR A 12 -13.82 -7.65 5.07
N SER A 13 -12.74 -8.40 4.83
CA SER A 13 -12.42 -9.28 3.68
C SER A 13 -12.39 -8.68 2.26
N ASN A 14 -11.23 -8.12 1.86
CA ASN A 14 -10.93 -7.79 0.44
C ASN A 14 -9.53 -8.26 -0.03
N LEU A 15 -8.88 -9.16 0.70
CA LEU A 15 -7.56 -9.70 0.32
C LEU A 15 -7.58 -11.22 0.43
N VAL A 16 -7.20 -11.91 -0.65
CA VAL A 16 -7.18 -13.38 -0.71
C VAL A 16 -5.74 -13.91 -0.63
N ASN A 17 -5.58 -15.06 0.00
CA ASN A 17 -4.29 -15.70 0.24
C ASN A 17 -3.80 -16.44 -1.01
N SER A 18 -2.56 -16.22 -1.42
CA SER A 18 -1.96 -16.89 -2.58
C SER A 18 -0.64 -17.56 -2.20
N GLY A 19 -0.35 -18.72 -2.79
CA GLY A 19 0.89 -19.45 -2.51
C GLY A 19 2.07 -18.81 -3.23
N PHE A 20 2.90 -18.05 -2.49
CA PHE A 20 4.19 -17.54 -2.96
C PHE A 20 5.24 -17.74 -1.86
N THR A 21 6.47 -18.10 -2.26
CA THR A 21 7.68 -18.13 -1.41
C THR A 21 8.46 -16.83 -1.59
N VAL A 22 8.86 -16.20 -0.48
CA VAL A 22 9.26 -14.78 -0.39
C VAL A 22 10.72 -14.55 -0.82
N GLY A 23 11.34 -15.50 -1.51
CA GLY A 23 12.70 -15.32 -2.06
C GLY A 23 12.83 -14.20 -3.12
N GLN A 24 11.71 -13.72 -3.69
CA GLN A 24 11.61 -12.54 -4.57
C GLN A 24 10.92 -11.34 -3.88
N HIS A 25 11.04 -11.35 -2.56
CA HIS A 25 10.74 -10.37 -1.51
C HIS A 25 9.47 -9.49 -1.51
N PHE A 26 8.93 -8.94 -2.60
CA PHE A 26 7.76 -8.04 -2.48
C PHE A 26 6.77 -8.04 -3.65
N VAL A 27 7.05 -8.78 -4.72
CA VAL A 27 6.28 -8.67 -5.96
C VAL A 27 5.91 -10.08 -6.41
N SER A 28 4.67 -10.49 -6.15
CA SER A 28 4.13 -11.65 -6.84
C SER A 28 4.07 -11.31 -8.34
N LYS A 29 4.14 -12.32 -9.21
CA LYS A 29 3.95 -12.10 -10.66
C LYS A 29 2.66 -11.31 -10.95
N GLY A 30 1.60 -11.57 -10.19
CA GLY A 30 0.35 -10.81 -10.30
C GLY A 30 0.48 -9.33 -9.88
N LEU A 31 1.26 -9.02 -8.85
CA LEU A 31 1.56 -7.65 -8.46
C LEU A 31 2.44 -6.95 -9.52
N GLU A 32 3.43 -7.64 -10.09
CA GLU A 32 4.28 -7.13 -11.17
C GLU A 32 3.44 -6.76 -12.41
N GLU A 33 2.53 -7.65 -12.82
CA GLU A 33 1.62 -7.41 -13.94
C GLU A 33 0.71 -6.19 -13.69
N ARG A 34 0.21 -6.04 -12.46
CA ARG A 34 -0.60 -4.88 -12.06
C ARG A 34 0.19 -3.57 -12.03
N VAL A 35 1.45 -3.60 -11.55
CA VAL A 35 2.36 -2.45 -11.62
C VAL A 35 2.60 -2.06 -13.08
N ALA A 36 2.91 -3.03 -13.94
CA ALA A 36 3.14 -2.78 -15.36
C ALA A 36 1.89 -2.25 -16.09
N ALA A 37 0.70 -2.72 -15.71
CA ALA A 37 -0.56 -2.20 -16.21
C ALA A 37 -0.83 -0.77 -15.73
N GLN A 38 -0.61 -0.49 -14.44
CA GLN A 38 -0.81 0.83 -13.85
C GLN A 38 0.12 1.87 -14.50
N ALA A 39 1.38 1.52 -14.75
CA ALA A 39 2.37 2.40 -15.38
C ALA A 39 2.02 2.78 -16.84
N LYS A 40 1.05 2.12 -17.47
CA LYS A 40 0.56 2.42 -18.83
C LYS A 40 -0.78 3.15 -18.84
N MET A 41 -1.41 3.40 -17.67
CA MET A 41 -2.69 4.09 -17.62
C MET A 41 -2.55 5.55 -18.08
N PRO A 42 -3.47 6.10 -18.88
CA PRO A 42 -3.41 7.48 -19.39
C PRO A 42 -3.15 8.54 -18.31
N GLY A 43 -3.67 8.35 -17.10
CA GLY A 43 -3.50 9.27 -15.97
C GLY A 43 -2.33 8.97 -15.02
N ALA A 44 -1.51 7.96 -15.30
CA ALA A 44 -0.42 7.57 -14.40
C ALA A 44 0.76 8.55 -14.46
N GLU A 45 1.38 8.79 -13.31
CA GLU A 45 2.59 9.61 -13.24
C GLU A 45 3.78 8.92 -13.92
N VAL A 46 4.55 9.69 -14.68
CA VAL A 46 5.79 9.24 -15.31
C VAL A 46 6.91 10.23 -15.02
N LYS A 47 8.07 9.73 -14.59
CA LYS A 47 9.28 10.55 -14.49
C LYS A 47 9.86 10.73 -15.88
N LYS A 48 10.02 11.99 -16.29
CA LYS A 48 10.66 12.34 -17.54
C LYS A 48 12.20 12.32 -17.39
N PRO A 49 12.94 12.19 -18.51
CA PRO A 49 14.41 12.22 -18.48
C PRO A 49 15.00 13.51 -17.89
N ASP A 50 14.25 14.62 -17.95
CA ASP A 50 14.63 15.92 -17.38
C ASP A 50 14.42 16.01 -15.85
N GLY A 51 14.00 14.91 -15.20
CA GLY A 51 13.74 14.84 -13.77
C GLY A 51 12.37 15.38 -13.35
N THR A 52 11.59 15.96 -14.27
CA THR A 52 10.22 16.40 -13.99
C THR A 52 9.25 15.22 -13.96
N THR A 53 8.12 15.39 -13.27
CA THR A 53 7.03 14.42 -13.28
C THR A 53 5.98 14.89 -14.28
N GLY A 54 5.57 13.99 -15.18
CA GLY A 54 4.46 14.19 -16.09
C GLY A 54 3.42 13.08 -15.96
N THR A 55 2.58 12.95 -16.98
CA THR A 55 1.55 11.92 -17.06
C THR A 55 1.75 11.13 -18.36
N VAL A 56 1.47 9.82 -18.35
CA VAL A 56 1.59 8.94 -19.53
C VAL A 56 0.83 9.50 -20.75
N ASP A 57 -0.38 10.01 -20.54
CA ASP A 57 -1.14 10.79 -21.51
C ASP A 57 -1.38 12.21 -20.94
N PRO A 58 -0.72 13.25 -21.49
CA PRO A 58 -0.93 14.62 -21.05
C PRO A 58 -2.37 15.12 -21.22
N ALA A 59 -3.16 14.50 -22.10
CA ALA A 59 -4.56 14.83 -22.34
C ALA A 59 -5.53 14.03 -21.44
N ALA A 60 -5.02 13.22 -20.51
CA ALA A 60 -5.85 12.45 -19.61
C ALA A 60 -6.82 13.32 -18.81
N THR A 61 -8.07 12.89 -18.77
CA THR A 61 -9.13 13.49 -17.97
C THR A 61 -8.82 13.36 -16.47
N GLU A 62 -9.43 14.22 -15.65
CA GLU A 62 -9.28 14.14 -14.19
C GLU A 62 -9.76 12.79 -13.64
N GLU A 63 -10.78 12.20 -14.26
CA GLU A 63 -11.24 10.85 -13.92
C GLU A 63 -10.16 9.79 -14.21
N GLN A 64 -9.53 9.83 -15.39
CA GLN A 64 -8.43 8.90 -15.72
C GLN A 64 -7.24 9.04 -14.77
N LYS A 65 -6.92 10.27 -14.33
CA LYS A 65 -5.89 10.53 -13.32
C LYS A 65 -6.30 9.97 -11.96
N MET A 66 -7.54 10.17 -11.53
CA MET A 66 -8.07 9.59 -10.29
C MET A 66 -8.00 8.06 -10.32
N GLN A 67 -8.45 7.43 -11.40
CA GLN A 67 -8.38 5.97 -11.55
C GLN A 67 -6.94 5.45 -11.51
N ALA A 68 -5.99 6.15 -12.14
CA ALA A 68 -4.57 5.76 -12.12
C ALA A 68 -3.94 5.91 -10.73
N ARG A 69 -4.28 6.98 -9.99
CA ARG A 69 -3.85 7.21 -8.60
C ARG A 69 -4.42 6.14 -7.67
N LEU A 70 -5.70 5.82 -7.78
CA LEU A 70 -6.34 4.75 -7.01
C LEU A 70 -5.67 3.41 -7.24
N THR A 71 -5.46 3.02 -8.49
CA THR A 71 -4.81 1.75 -8.83
C THR A 71 -3.39 1.70 -8.26
N GLY A 72 -2.64 2.80 -8.36
CA GLY A 72 -1.31 2.91 -7.77
C GLY A 72 -1.32 2.78 -6.24
N ALA A 73 -2.26 3.45 -5.58
CA ALA A 73 -2.38 3.41 -4.13
C ALA A 73 -2.84 2.04 -3.59
N GLU A 74 -3.68 1.32 -4.33
CA GLU A 74 -4.08 -0.05 -4.01
C GLU A 74 -2.91 -1.03 -4.12
N ILE A 75 -2.09 -0.92 -5.17
CA ILE A 75 -0.84 -1.68 -5.37
C ILE A 75 0.12 -1.40 -4.22
N ASN A 76 0.31 -0.12 -3.90
CA ASN A 76 1.17 0.35 -2.82
C ASN A 76 0.72 -0.21 -1.44
N THR A 77 -0.58 -0.23 -1.18
CA THR A 77 -1.15 -0.75 0.07
C THR A 77 -1.00 -2.27 0.18
N GLU A 78 -1.16 -2.99 -0.92
CA GLU A 78 -0.87 -4.44 -1.01
C GLU A 78 0.61 -4.72 -0.76
N SER A 79 1.50 -3.91 -1.33
CA SER A 79 2.95 -4.02 -1.08
C SER A 79 3.29 -3.80 0.39
N LEU A 80 2.78 -2.74 1.04
CA LEU A 80 2.98 -2.51 2.48
C LEU A 80 2.51 -3.68 3.32
N THR A 81 1.31 -4.17 3.02
CA THR A 81 0.72 -5.33 3.69
C THR A 81 1.65 -6.53 3.60
N ASN A 82 2.13 -6.86 2.40
CA ASN A 82 3.01 -8.00 2.19
C ASN A 82 4.36 -7.81 2.90
N SER A 83 4.88 -6.58 2.96
CA SER A 83 6.08 -6.28 3.74
C SER A 83 5.89 -6.49 5.23
N ILE A 84 4.73 -6.10 5.78
CA ILE A 84 4.40 -6.34 7.19
C ILE A 84 4.30 -7.84 7.47
N ILE A 85 3.63 -8.60 6.59
CA ILE A 85 3.56 -10.05 6.71
C ILE A 85 4.97 -10.65 6.72
N PHE A 86 5.85 -10.23 5.81
CA PHE A 86 7.24 -10.66 5.78
C PHE A 86 8.00 -10.34 7.08
N ILE A 87 7.90 -9.11 7.60
CA ILE A 87 8.56 -8.70 8.86
C ILE A 87 8.16 -9.63 10.02
N ASN A 88 6.92 -10.12 10.02
CA ASN A 88 6.35 -10.90 11.12
C ASN A 88 6.50 -12.40 10.99
N GLU A 89 6.30 -12.92 9.79
CA GLU A 89 6.18 -14.35 9.52
C GLU A 89 7.39 -14.89 8.73
N GLY A 90 8.31 -14.01 8.30
CA GLY A 90 9.53 -14.38 7.61
C GLY A 90 9.33 -14.69 6.12
N PRO A 91 10.37 -15.24 5.47
CA PRO A 91 10.42 -15.41 4.01
C PRO A 91 9.57 -16.57 3.45
N ASP A 92 8.88 -17.33 4.29
CA ASP A 92 7.96 -18.38 3.83
C ASP A 92 6.49 -17.96 3.98
N ALA A 93 6.26 -16.71 4.40
CA ALA A 93 4.94 -16.18 4.60
C ALA A 93 4.19 -16.01 3.28
N LYS A 94 2.94 -16.47 3.25
CA LYS A 94 2.09 -16.30 2.07
C LYS A 94 1.67 -14.84 1.90
N ALA A 95 1.89 -14.32 0.70
CA ALA A 95 1.45 -13.00 0.29
C ALA A 95 -0.06 -12.97 0.06
N VAL A 96 -0.64 -11.81 0.33
CA VAL A 96 -2.03 -11.51 -0.02
C VAL A 96 -2.10 -10.72 -1.32
N VAL A 97 -3.21 -10.90 -2.02
CA VAL A 97 -3.52 -10.18 -3.26
C VAL A 97 -4.91 -9.57 -3.18
N ALA A 98 -5.18 -8.56 -4.00
CA ALA A 98 -6.52 -7.98 -4.15
C ALA A 98 -7.60 -9.06 -4.40
N SER A 99 -8.73 -8.94 -3.70
CA SER A 99 -9.91 -9.77 -3.91
C SER A 99 -10.56 -9.48 -5.27
N PRO A 100 -11.08 -10.51 -5.98
CA PRO A 100 -11.92 -10.30 -7.16
C PRO A 100 -13.22 -9.53 -6.83
N ASP A 101 -13.66 -9.55 -5.57
CA ASP A 101 -14.87 -8.86 -5.10
C ASP A 101 -14.61 -7.41 -4.66
N ALA A 102 -13.40 -6.89 -4.89
CA ALA A 102 -13.07 -5.51 -4.53
C ALA A 102 -13.99 -4.53 -5.28
N PRO A 103 -14.42 -3.42 -4.64
CA PRO A 103 -15.21 -2.39 -5.30
C PRO A 103 -14.50 -1.87 -6.55
N THR A 104 -15.27 -1.59 -7.59
CA THR A 104 -14.74 -1.08 -8.87
C THR A 104 -15.03 0.39 -9.10
N ASP A 105 -16.01 0.95 -8.40
CA ASP A 105 -16.33 2.38 -8.42
C ASP A 105 -15.38 3.19 -7.51
N THR A 106 -15.17 4.47 -7.86
CA THR A 106 -14.23 5.37 -7.18
C THR A 106 -14.46 5.48 -5.67
N GLN A 107 -15.72 5.64 -5.24
CA GLN A 107 -16.06 5.86 -3.84
C GLN A 107 -15.87 4.59 -3.01
N GLY A 108 -16.30 3.45 -3.53
CA GLY A 108 -16.09 2.14 -2.94
C GLY A 108 -14.60 1.82 -2.81
N ARG A 109 -13.81 2.10 -3.85
CA ARG A 109 -12.35 1.90 -3.86
C ARG A 109 -11.66 2.76 -2.80
N LEU A 110 -11.97 4.06 -2.74
CA LEU A 110 -11.43 4.96 -1.71
C LEU A 110 -11.77 4.47 -0.30
N THR A 111 -13.03 4.13 -0.05
CA THR A 111 -13.49 3.66 1.27
C THR A 111 -12.79 2.37 1.68
N ASN A 112 -12.61 1.44 0.75
CA ASN A 112 -11.89 0.21 0.99
C ASN A 112 -10.39 0.46 1.23
N LEU A 113 -9.79 1.41 0.51
CA LEU A 113 -8.40 1.78 0.65
C LEU A 113 -8.12 2.42 2.02
N GLU A 114 -8.95 3.37 2.44
CA GLU A 114 -8.87 4.02 3.75
C GLU A 114 -8.96 3.00 4.90
N LYS A 115 -9.91 2.06 4.85
CA LYS A 115 -10.02 0.99 5.85
C LYS A 115 -8.78 0.12 5.94
N ARG A 116 -8.18 -0.24 4.80
CA ARG A 116 -6.93 -1.01 4.78
C ARG A 116 -5.76 -0.19 5.34
N MET A 117 -5.73 1.11 5.09
CA MET A 117 -4.70 2.00 5.64
C MET A 117 -4.85 2.11 7.17
N ASP A 118 -6.08 2.24 7.69
CA ASP A 118 -6.34 2.25 9.13
C ASP A 118 -5.88 0.94 9.80
N ALA A 119 -6.21 -0.19 9.17
CA ALA A 119 -5.79 -1.50 9.61
C ALA A 119 -4.26 -1.64 9.70
N ILE A 120 -3.55 -1.18 8.66
CA ILE A 120 -2.09 -1.21 8.63
C ILE A 120 -1.50 -0.28 9.69
N GLU A 121 -1.94 0.99 9.75
CA GLU A 121 -1.42 1.98 10.69
C GLU A 121 -1.64 1.56 12.14
N SER A 122 -2.76 0.91 12.46
CA SER A 122 -3.04 0.43 13.83
C SER A 122 -1.99 -0.55 14.35
N GLN A 123 -1.30 -1.26 13.46
CA GLN A 123 -0.28 -2.25 13.81
C GLN A 123 1.14 -1.65 13.83
N MET A 124 1.35 -0.52 13.16
CA MET A 124 2.67 0.09 13.01
C MET A 124 3.37 0.40 14.33
N PRO A 125 2.71 0.97 15.37
CA PRO A 125 3.36 1.26 16.64
C PRO A 125 3.97 0.02 17.31
N ASP A 126 3.23 -1.08 17.35
CA ASP A 126 3.67 -2.32 17.96
C ASP A 126 4.79 -2.98 17.15
N ILE A 127 4.69 -2.94 15.81
CA ILE A 127 5.75 -3.44 14.94
C ILE A 127 7.04 -2.63 15.16
N ALA A 128 6.95 -1.30 15.12
CA ALA A 128 8.09 -0.40 15.32
C ALA A 128 8.76 -0.61 16.68
N LYS A 129 7.97 -0.74 17.75
CA LYS A 129 8.47 -0.94 19.10
C LYS A 129 9.33 -2.20 19.26
N ARG A 130 9.00 -3.30 18.56
CA ARG A 130 9.82 -4.53 18.58
C ARG A 130 11.24 -4.33 18.05
N TYR A 131 11.43 -3.32 17.21
CA TYR A 131 12.71 -2.92 16.64
C TYR A 131 13.33 -1.70 17.34
N GLY A 132 12.79 -1.29 18.50
CA GLY A 132 13.26 -0.10 19.22
C GLY A 132 12.95 1.23 18.52
N LEU A 133 11.99 1.23 17.59
CA LEU A 133 11.57 2.41 16.83
C LEU A 133 10.26 2.98 17.36
N ILE A 134 10.00 4.25 17.03
CA ILE A 134 8.72 4.93 17.28
C ILE A 134 8.09 5.25 15.94
N TYR A 135 6.83 4.82 15.76
CA TYR A 135 6.02 5.23 14.62
C TYR A 135 5.18 6.45 14.97
N THR A 136 5.30 7.50 14.16
CA THR A 136 4.45 8.69 14.22
C THR A 136 3.61 8.72 12.94
N PRO A 137 2.28 8.57 13.03
CA PRO A 137 1.41 8.60 11.86
C PRO A 137 1.37 10.00 11.23
N TYR A 138 0.90 10.06 9.98
CA TYR A 138 0.56 11.33 9.36
C TYR A 138 -0.71 11.91 10.01
N GLU A 139 -0.66 13.15 10.45
CA GLU A 139 -1.83 13.89 10.94
C GLU A 139 -2.35 14.80 9.83
N ALA A 140 -3.57 14.52 9.37
CA ALA A 140 -4.27 15.38 8.43
C ALA A 140 -4.72 16.66 9.15
N SER A 141 -4.68 17.80 8.45
CA SER A 141 -5.28 19.03 8.95
C SER A 141 -6.78 18.86 9.14
N GLU A 142 -7.30 19.31 10.28
CA GLU A 142 -8.74 19.28 10.54
C GLU A 142 -9.49 20.17 9.53
N SER A 143 -10.62 19.68 9.04
CA SER A 143 -11.53 20.38 8.14
C SER A 143 -12.94 20.22 8.66
N SER A 144 -13.74 21.30 8.61
CA SER A 144 -15.16 21.26 8.96
C SER A 144 -16.06 20.74 7.83
N GLU A 145 -15.51 20.60 6.62
CA GLU A 145 -16.24 20.09 5.45
C GLU A 145 -15.95 18.61 5.20
N ALA A 146 -16.95 17.89 4.70
CA ALA A 146 -16.77 16.51 4.27
C ALA A 146 -15.73 16.45 3.13
N PRO A 147 -14.74 15.54 3.21
CA PRO A 147 -13.64 15.53 2.26
C PRO A 147 -14.12 15.08 0.87
N THR A 148 -13.68 15.81 -0.16
CA THR A 148 -13.88 15.39 -1.57
C THR A 148 -13.06 14.14 -1.88
N ASP A 149 -13.43 13.40 -2.92
CA ASP A 149 -12.67 12.21 -3.36
C ASP A 149 -11.19 12.54 -3.68
N LYS A 150 -10.93 13.74 -4.21
CA LYS A 150 -9.57 14.26 -4.40
C LYS A 150 -8.82 14.43 -3.09
N ALA A 151 -9.44 15.08 -2.10
CA ALA A 151 -8.83 15.28 -0.79
C ALA A 151 -8.60 13.95 -0.05
N ARG A 152 -9.53 13.00 -0.17
CA ARG A 152 -9.39 11.64 0.34
C ARG A 152 -8.20 10.92 -0.28
N MET A 153 -8.06 10.97 -1.61
CA MET A 153 -6.92 10.39 -2.32
C MET A 153 -5.58 11.02 -1.89
N GLU A 154 -5.52 12.36 -1.78
CA GLU A 154 -4.32 13.05 -1.30
C GLU A 154 -3.95 12.65 0.14
N ASN A 155 -4.93 12.48 1.00
CA ASN A 155 -4.71 11.99 2.37
C ASN A 155 -4.15 10.56 2.38
N VAL A 156 -4.71 9.67 1.57
CA VAL A 156 -4.20 8.30 1.39
C VAL A 156 -2.73 8.33 0.95
N GLU A 157 -2.37 9.11 -0.05
CA GLU A 157 -0.98 9.17 -0.53
C GLU A 157 0.01 9.65 0.54
N LYS A 158 -0.39 10.64 1.36
CA LYS A 158 0.44 11.12 2.48
C LYS A 158 0.60 10.07 3.57
N ARG A 159 -0.50 9.42 3.97
CA ARG A 159 -0.47 8.29 4.93
C ARG A 159 0.45 7.17 4.45
N TYR A 160 0.34 6.82 3.16
CA TYR A 160 1.20 5.80 2.54
C TYR A 160 2.67 6.19 2.64
N ALA A 161 3.04 7.43 2.34
CA ALA A 161 4.43 7.87 2.42
C ALA A 161 5.02 7.71 3.84
N PHE A 162 4.25 8.01 4.88
CA PHE A 162 4.67 7.85 6.28
C PHE A 162 4.82 6.37 6.67
N MET A 163 3.82 5.53 6.34
CA MET A 163 3.91 4.09 6.57
C MET A 163 5.07 3.45 5.82
N ASN A 164 5.24 3.77 4.53
CA ASN A 164 6.27 3.20 3.68
C ASN A 164 7.67 3.55 4.17
N LYS A 165 7.87 4.76 4.70
CA LYS A 165 9.13 5.14 5.34
C LYS A 165 9.46 4.18 6.49
N MET A 166 8.50 3.93 7.38
CA MET A 166 8.69 3.02 8.52
C MET A 166 8.90 1.57 8.06
N VAL A 167 8.05 1.08 7.17
CA VAL A 167 8.12 -0.30 6.65
C VAL A 167 9.46 -0.57 5.96
N LYS A 168 9.99 0.36 5.17
CA LYS A 168 11.32 0.21 4.56
C LYS A 168 12.42 0.05 5.60
N THR A 169 12.41 0.87 6.65
CA THR A 169 13.36 0.74 7.77
C THR A 169 13.24 -0.64 8.42
N LEU A 170 12.02 -1.09 8.70
CA LEU A 170 11.77 -2.39 9.33
C LEU A 170 12.21 -3.57 8.46
N VAL A 171 11.98 -3.50 7.14
CA VAL A 171 12.45 -4.53 6.19
C VAL A 171 13.97 -4.62 6.21
N THR A 172 14.68 -3.49 6.15
CA THR A 172 16.15 -3.47 6.22
C THR A 172 16.66 -4.07 7.53
N LEU A 173 16.06 -3.71 8.66
CA LEU A 173 16.43 -4.29 9.96
C LEU A 173 16.19 -5.80 9.99
N LYS A 174 15.05 -6.26 9.46
CA LYS A 174 14.71 -7.69 9.40
C LYS A 174 15.68 -8.49 8.53
N GLN A 175 16.09 -7.94 7.40
CA GLN A 175 17.08 -8.57 6.51
C GLN A 175 18.44 -8.68 7.19
N ASN A 176 18.88 -7.62 7.87
CA ASN A 176 20.14 -7.64 8.63
C ASN A 176 20.13 -8.66 9.77
N GLU A 177 18.99 -8.90 10.42
CA GLU A 177 18.85 -9.98 11.41
C GLU A 177 19.04 -11.36 10.77
N ALA A 178 18.45 -11.60 9.59
CA ALA A 178 18.52 -12.88 8.89
C ALA A 178 19.92 -13.19 8.32
N ASP A 179 20.70 -12.16 7.97
CA ASP A 179 22.06 -12.31 7.45
C ASP A 179 23.12 -12.47 8.56
N ALA A 180 22.76 -12.22 9.82
CA ALA A 180 23.67 -12.33 10.97
C ALA A 180 23.69 -13.73 11.62
N ASP A 181 22.79 -14.63 11.19
CA ASP A 181 22.69 -16.03 11.59
C ASP A 181 23.34 -16.97 10.54
#